data_AF-A0A3S0FS13-F1
#
_entry.id   AF-A0A3S0FS13-F1
#
_cell.length_a   1.000
_cell.length_b   1.000
_cell.length_c   1.000
_cell.angle_alpha   90.00
_cell.angle_beta   90.00
_cell.angle_gamma   90.00
#
_symmetry.space_group_name_H-M   'P 1'
#
loop_
_entity.id
_entity.type
_entity.pdbx_description
1 polymer ?
#
loop_
_entity_poly.entity_id
_entity_poly.type
_entity_poly.pdbx_seq_one_letter_code
_entity_poly.pdbx_strand_id
1 'polypeptide(L)'
;REDVGRHNALDKLIGALAKQGFDPAAGFALVTSRASVEMVQKAASAGMQMLFSISHPTALAVDTAQASGLTLAGSVHGDGFSIHTHPQRIALP
;
A
#
# COMPACT_ATOMS: atom_id res chain seq x y z
N ARG A 1 11.83 0.11 4.15
CA ARG A 1 12.77 1.21 4.48
C ARG A 1 12.10 2.09 5.51
N GLU A 2 12.87 2.78 6.34
CA GLU A 2 12.35 3.54 7.48
C GLU A 2 12.62 5.04 7.37
N ASP A 3 11.75 5.81 8.03
CA ASP A 3 11.85 7.25 8.23
C ASP A 3 10.89 7.66 9.37
N VAL A 4 11.14 8.81 9.99
CA VAL A 4 10.22 9.41 10.96
C VAL A 4 8.88 9.76 10.29
N GLY A 5 8.93 10.20 9.03
CA GLY A 5 7.77 10.47 8.19
C GLY A 5 7.35 9.27 7.35
N ARG A 6 6.14 8.77 7.55
CA ARG A 6 5.57 7.63 6.77
C ARG A 6 5.62 7.84 5.25
N HIS A 7 5.42 9.07 4.78
CA HIS A 7 5.49 9.41 3.36
C HIS A 7 6.91 9.28 2.82
N ASN A 8 7.89 9.78 3.57
CA ASN A 8 9.30 9.68 3.21
C ASN A 8 9.76 8.22 3.21
N ALA A 9 9.27 7.41 4.16
CA ALA A 9 9.57 5.98 4.20
C ALA A 9 9.08 5.27 2.92
N LEU A 10 7.88 5.61 2.44
CA LEU A 10 7.33 5.11 1.18
C LEU A 10 8.13 5.63 -0.04
N ASP A 11 8.48 6.91 -0.08
CA ASP A 11 9.27 7.49 -1.17
C ASP A 11 10.66 6.85 -1.27
N LYS A 12 11.32 6.61 -0.13
CA LYS A 12 12.59 5.89 -0.08
C LYS A 12 12.46 4.47 -0.62
N LEU A 13 11.34 3.78 -0.34
CA LEU A 13 11.07 2.45 -0.89
C LEU A 13 10.91 2.53 -2.42
N ILE A 14 10.06 3.44 -2.91
CA ILE A 14 9.83 3.65 -4.35
C ILE A 14 11.15 3.95 -5.08
N GLY A 15 11.93 4.91 -4.59
CA GLY A 15 13.22 5.27 -5.19
C GLY A 15 14.23 4.11 -5.18
N ALA A 16 14.18 3.25 -4.17
CA ALA A 16 15.04 2.07 -4.12
C ALA A 16 14.63 0.98 -5.12
N LEU A 17 13.33 0.73 -5.29
CA LEU A 17 12.84 -0.20 -6.31
C LEU A 17 13.27 0.26 -7.70
N ALA A 18 13.07 1.55 -8.00
CA ALA A 18 13.48 2.15 -9.27
C ALA A 18 15.00 2.02 -9.50
N LYS A 19 15.82 2.32 -8.49
CA LYS A 19 17.29 2.22 -8.59
C LYS A 19 17.77 0.78 -8.82
N GLN A 20 17.05 -0.20 -8.29
CA GLN A 20 17.41 -1.62 -8.36
C GLN A 20 16.76 -2.34 -9.54
N GLY A 21 15.90 -1.66 -10.32
CA GLY A 21 15.19 -2.28 -11.45
C GLY A 21 14.16 -3.31 -11.04
N PHE A 22 13.64 -3.24 -9.81
CA PHE A 22 12.55 -4.11 -9.37
C PHE A 22 11.23 -3.64 -9.96
N ASP A 23 10.45 -4.59 -10.48
CA ASP A 23 9.07 -4.35 -10.88
C ASP A 23 8.18 -4.13 -9.64
N PRO A 24 7.61 -2.93 -9.43
CA PRO A 24 6.73 -2.64 -8.29
C PRO A 24 5.43 -3.46 -8.31
N ALA A 25 5.04 -4.01 -9.46
CA ALA A 25 3.85 -4.84 -9.61
C ALA A 25 4.06 -6.29 -9.15
N ALA A 26 5.31 -6.74 -8.98
CA ALA A 26 5.64 -8.13 -8.64
C ALA A 26 5.39 -8.49 -7.15
N GLY A 27 4.84 -7.58 -6.35
CA GLY A 27 4.61 -7.81 -4.93
C GLY A 27 3.70 -6.76 -4.29
N PHE A 28 3.97 -6.44 -3.03
CA PHE A 28 3.21 -5.45 -2.25
C PHE A 28 4.13 -4.54 -1.43
N ALA A 29 3.66 -3.34 -1.16
CA ALA A 29 4.26 -2.47 -0.16
C ALA A 29 3.54 -2.64 1.18
N LEU A 30 4.30 -2.71 2.28
CA LEU A 30 3.77 -2.72 3.64
C LEU A 30 4.20 -1.43 4.36
N VAL A 31 3.24 -0.76 4.99
CA VAL A 31 3.47 0.43 5.82
C VAL A 31 2.97 0.19 7.25
N THR A 32 3.77 0.62 8.22
CA THR A 32 3.46 0.46 9.65
C THR A 32 2.49 1.53 10.17
N SER A 33 2.24 2.57 9.38
CA SER A 33 1.29 3.64 9.68
C SER A 33 -0.10 3.37 9.12
N ARG A 34 -1.04 4.28 9.36
CA ARG A 34 -2.26 4.40 8.53
C ARG A 34 -1.89 4.71 7.08
N ALA A 35 -2.67 4.20 6.13
CA ALA A 35 -2.62 4.67 4.74
C ALA A 35 -3.46 5.95 4.58
N SER A 36 -2.83 7.01 4.07
CA SER A 36 -3.51 8.23 3.62
C SER A 36 -3.72 8.23 2.11
N VAL A 37 -4.56 9.15 1.62
CA VAL A 37 -4.78 9.38 0.19
C VAL A 37 -3.47 9.56 -0.58
N GLU A 38 -2.56 10.39 -0.06
CA GLU A 38 -1.26 10.64 -0.70
C GLU A 38 -0.39 9.39 -0.79
N MET A 39 -0.44 8.50 0.20
CA MET A 39 0.32 7.25 0.18
C MET A 39 -0.22 6.30 -0.89
N VAL A 40 -1.54 6.21 -1.02
CA VAL A 40 -2.20 5.44 -2.08
C VAL A 40 -1.85 6.00 -3.45
N GLN A 41 -1.92 7.33 -3.64
CA GLN A 41 -1.57 7.99 -4.89
C GLN A 41 -0.11 7.73 -5.29
N LYS A 42 0.82 7.78 -4.33
CA LYS A 42 2.24 7.48 -4.55
C LYS A 42 2.45 6.02 -4.95
N ALA A 43 1.83 5.08 -4.24
CA ALA A 43 1.93 3.65 -4.55
C ALA A 43 1.37 3.35 -5.95
N ALA A 44 0.17 3.85 -6.26
CA ALA A 44 -0.45 3.68 -7.57
C ALA A 44 0.37 4.34 -8.69
N SER A 45 0.86 5.56 -8.49
CA SER A 45 1.72 6.26 -9.47
C SER A 45 3.05 5.56 -9.69
N ALA A 46 3.57 4.86 -8.67
CA ALA A 46 4.77 4.05 -8.77
C ALA A 46 4.53 2.68 -9.44
N GLY A 47 3.30 2.37 -9.86
CA GLY A 47 2.95 1.08 -10.49
C GLY A 47 2.81 -0.08 -9.51
N MET A 48 2.73 0.18 -8.21
CA MET A 48 2.46 -0.88 -7.23
C MET A 48 1.02 -1.38 -7.41
N GLN A 49 0.82 -2.69 -7.28
CA GLN A 49 -0.52 -3.27 -7.34
C GLN A 49 -1.21 -3.38 -5.97
N MET A 50 -0.42 -3.43 -4.91
CA MET A 50 -0.93 -3.70 -3.56
C MET A 50 -0.21 -2.85 -2.50
N LEU A 51 -1.00 -2.23 -1.62
CA LEU A 51 -0.52 -1.52 -0.44
C LEU A 51 -1.22 -2.08 0.81
N PHE A 52 -0.41 -2.52 1.78
CA PHE A 52 -0.85 -3.00 3.07
C PHE A 52 -0.51 -1.97 4.15
N SER A 53 -1.46 -1.62 5.01
CA SER A 53 -1.22 -0.79 6.19
C SER A 53 -1.56 -1.55 7.47
N ILE A 54 -0.66 -1.56 8.45
CA ILE A 54 -0.94 -2.21 9.75
C ILE A 54 -2.17 -1.60 10.43
N SER A 55 -2.31 -0.27 10.35
CA SER A 55 -3.45 0.46 10.91
C SER A 55 -4.62 0.58 9.92
N HIS A 56 -5.77 1.04 10.42
CA HIS A 56 -6.93 1.37 9.59
C HIS A 56 -6.60 2.48 8.57
N PRO A 57 -6.92 2.30 7.27
CA PRO A 57 -6.82 3.37 6.27
C PRO A 57 -7.89 4.44 6.50
N THR A 58 -7.69 5.64 5.94
CA THR A 58 -8.76 6.65 5.90
C THR A 58 -9.78 6.33 4.81
N ALA A 59 -11.03 6.76 4.96
CA ALA A 59 -12.08 6.57 3.94
C ALA A 59 -11.62 7.07 2.56
N LEU A 60 -11.07 8.29 2.51
CA LEU A 60 -10.54 8.85 1.27
C LEU A 60 -9.40 8.02 0.64
N ALA A 61 -8.58 7.35 1.46
CA ALA A 61 -7.55 6.45 0.95
C ALA A 61 -8.18 5.20 0.30
N VAL A 62 -9.24 4.66 0.91
CA VAL A 62 -10.02 3.54 0.33
C VAL A 62 -10.65 3.95 -1.00
N ASP A 63 -11.32 5.09 -1.06
CA ASP A 63 -11.94 5.59 -2.30
C ASP A 63 -10.90 5.79 -3.41
N THR A 64 -9.74 6.33 -3.04
CA THR A 64 -8.63 6.56 -3.98
C THR A 64 -8.02 5.23 -4.46
N ALA A 65 -7.90 4.25 -3.58
CA ALA A 65 -7.42 2.91 -3.95
C ALA A 65 -8.41 2.22 -4.89
N GLN A 66 -9.71 2.39 -4.63
CA GLN A 66 -10.78 1.89 -5.49
C GLN A 66 -10.72 2.50 -6.89
N ALA A 67 -10.58 3.83 -6.98
CA ALA A 67 -10.51 4.53 -8.27
C ALA A 67 -9.22 4.23 -9.06
N SER A 68 -8.10 3.99 -8.36
CA SER A 68 -6.80 3.74 -8.98
C SER A 68 -6.55 2.28 -9.37
N GLY A 69 -7.46 1.36 -9.04
CA GLY A 69 -7.22 -0.06 -9.26
C GLY A 69 -6.23 -0.69 -8.28
N LEU A 70 -5.80 0.02 -7.22
CA LEU A 70 -4.87 -0.47 -6.20
C LEU A 70 -5.60 -1.36 -5.19
N THR A 71 -5.03 -2.53 -4.85
CA THR A 71 -5.50 -3.33 -3.72
C THR A 71 -5.00 -2.68 -2.42
N LEU A 72 -5.91 -2.21 -1.58
CA LEU A 72 -5.60 -1.68 -0.26
C LEU A 72 -6.11 -2.65 0.79
N ALA A 73 -5.20 -3.11 1.65
CA ALA A 73 -5.52 -3.98 2.77
C ALA A 73 -4.93 -3.40 4.06
N GLY A 74 -5.53 -3.71 5.19
CA GLY A 74 -5.05 -3.24 6.48
C GLY A 74 -5.96 -3.62 7.63
N SER A 75 -5.98 -2.80 8.68
CA SER A 75 -6.80 -3.07 9.87
C SER A 75 -6.50 -4.44 10.49
N VAL A 76 -5.23 -4.68 10.83
CA VAL A 76 -4.80 -5.96 11.41
C VAL A 76 -5.50 -6.19 12.75
N HIS A 77 -6.12 -7.35 12.92
CA HIS A 77 -6.75 -7.78 14.17
C HIS A 77 -6.47 -9.27 14.40
N GLY A 78 -5.78 -9.59 15.50
CA GLY A 78 -5.24 -10.94 15.73
C GLY A 78 -4.31 -11.36 14.59
N ASP A 79 -4.55 -12.53 14.03
CA ASP A 79 -3.79 -13.09 12.90
C ASP A 79 -4.36 -12.68 11.52
N GLY A 80 -5.36 -11.80 11.49
CA GLY A 80 -6.08 -11.41 10.28
C GLY A 80 -5.90 -9.95 9.87
N PHE A 81 -6.37 -9.64 8.67
CA PHE A 81 -6.45 -8.28 8.12
C PHE A 81 -7.72 -8.14 7.27
N SER A 82 -8.14 -6.91 7.02
CA SER A 82 -9.26 -6.57 6.15
C SER A 82 -8.75 -6.13 4.78
N ILE A 83 -9.37 -6.62 3.72
CA ILE A 83 -9.15 -6.12 2.36
C ILE A 83 -10.22 -5.08 2.06
N HIS A 84 -9.81 -3.87 1.69
CA HIS A 84 -10.72 -2.76 1.45
C HIS A 84 -11.07 -2.58 -0.03
N THR A 85 -10.14 -2.89 -0.94
CA THR A 85 -10.34 -2.71 -2.39
C THR A 85 -9.67 -3.84 -3.17
N HIS A 86 -10.23 -4.17 -4.33
CA HIS A 86 -9.67 -5.12 -5.30
C HIS A 86 -9.15 -6.45 -4.70
N PRO A 87 -10.00 -7.23 -3.99
CA PRO A 87 -9.58 -8.44 -3.30
C PRO A 87 -9.10 -9.57 -4.22
N GLN A 88 -9.43 -9.52 -5.51
CA GLN A 88 -9.10 -10.55 -6.50
C GLN A 88 -7.58 -10.82 -6.66
N ARG A 89 -6.71 -9.96 -6.12
CA ARG A 89 -5.24 -10.15 -6.16
C ARG A 89 -4.71 -10.97 -4.97
N ILE A 90 -5.54 -11.28 -3.98
CA ILE A 90 -5.13 -12.01 -2.78
C ILE A 90 -5.88 -13.35 -2.75
N ALA A 91 -5.12 -14.44 -2.85
CA ALA A 91 -5.66 -15.77 -2.58
C ALA A 91 -5.76 -15.95 -1.06
N LEU A 92 -6.99 -16.07 -0.55
CA LEU A 92 -7.24 -16.49 0.82
C LEU A 92 -7.40 -18.02 0.86
N PRO A 93 -6.92 -18.67 1.94
CA PRO A 93 -7.11 -20.11 2.15
C PRO A 93 -8.58 -20.50 2.31
#